data_AF-A0A354ZDQ8-F1
#
_entry.id   AF-A0A354ZDQ8-F1
#
_cell.length_a   1.000
_cell.length_b   1.000
_cell.length_c   1.000
_cell.angle_alpha   90.00
_cell.angle_beta   90.00
_cell.angle_gamma   90.00
#
_symmetry.space_group_name_H-M   'P 1'
#
loop_
_entity.id
_entity.type
_entity.pdbx_description
1 polymer ?
#
loop_
_entity_poly.entity_id
_entity_poly.type
_entity_poly.pdbx_seq_one_letter_code
_entity_poly.pdbx_strand_id
1 'polypeptide(L)'
;AIVVPLSELGSRVAAWDAYLAKYPDSVFADDARTHFKRALSGLLLGTSNTPHFDYDTKRVRADVVDELKAYTTDYPGTPSAEAVASALKAIEKGGNVITDTVRREINRALEKALKIDAGLV
;
A
#
# COMPACT_ATOMS: atom_id res chain seq x y z
N ALA A 1 -15.85 14.50 -2.45
CA ALA A 1 -14.59 13.90 -1.95
C ALA A 1 -13.44 14.76 -2.46
N ILE A 2 -12.43 15.04 -1.63
CA ILE A 2 -11.18 15.61 -2.13
C ILE A 2 -10.40 14.45 -2.75
N VAL A 3 -10.18 14.49 -4.06
CA VAL A 3 -9.42 13.47 -4.79
C VAL A 3 -7.96 13.90 -4.76
N VAL A 4 -7.14 13.16 -4.01
CA VAL A 4 -5.69 13.32 -4.00
C VAL A 4 -5.12 12.44 -5.14
N PRO A 5 -4.16 12.92 -5.94
CA PRO A 5 -3.47 12.09 -6.93
C PRO A 5 -2.86 10.83 -6.28
N LEU A 6 -2.88 9.69 -6.99
CA LEU A 6 -2.34 8.46 -6.43
C LEU A 6 -0.84 8.56 -6.15
N SER A 7 -0.09 9.28 -6.99
CA SER A 7 1.33 9.58 -6.78
C SER A 7 1.60 10.39 -5.52
N GLU A 8 0.74 11.36 -5.20
CA GLU A 8 0.85 12.09 -3.93
C GLU A 8 0.55 11.18 -2.73
N LEU A 9 -0.43 10.26 -2.85
CA LEU A 9 -0.65 9.24 -1.83
C LEU A 9 0.57 8.31 -1.69
N GLY A 10 1.17 7.90 -2.79
CA GLY A 10 2.44 7.17 -2.84
C GLY A 10 3.54 7.91 -2.07
N SER A 11 3.84 9.15 -2.41
CA SER A 11 4.85 9.95 -1.70
C SER A 11 4.58 10.06 -0.20
N ARG A 12 3.31 10.11 0.24
CA ARG A 12 2.96 10.09 1.67
C ARG A 12 3.27 8.74 2.32
N VAL A 13 3.01 7.62 1.63
CA VAL A 13 3.41 6.28 2.11
C VAL A 13 4.93 6.22 2.29
N ALA A 14 5.68 6.63 1.28
CA ALA A 14 7.15 6.61 1.34
C ALA A 14 7.71 7.52 2.44
N ALA A 15 7.09 8.69 2.68
CA ALA A 15 7.50 9.59 3.75
C ALA A 15 7.30 8.96 5.14
N TRP A 16 6.17 8.28 5.38
CA TRP A 16 5.94 7.58 6.64
C TRP A 16 6.86 6.38 6.82
N ASP A 17 7.10 5.62 5.76
CA ASP A 17 8.05 4.51 5.74
C ASP A 17 9.46 4.98 6.15
N ALA A 18 9.95 6.04 5.48
CA ALA A 18 11.25 6.64 5.78
C ALA A 18 11.34 7.21 7.20
N TYR A 19 10.26 7.80 7.72
CA TYR A 19 10.22 8.29 9.09
C TYR A 19 10.38 7.16 10.10
N LEU A 20 9.65 6.06 9.93
CA LEU A 20 9.70 4.90 10.82
C LEU A 20 11.06 4.20 10.78
N ALA A 21 11.64 4.05 9.58
CA ALA A 21 12.99 3.52 9.42
C ALA A 21 14.06 4.39 10.13
N LYS A 22 13.89 5.71 10.12
CA LYS A 22 14.85 6.65 10.71
C LYS A 22 14.66 6.83 12.22
N TYR A 23 13.43 6.77 12.71
CA TYR A 23 13.08 7.07 14.10
C TYR A 23 12.13 6.01 14.70
N PRO A 24 12.56 4.74 14.79
CA PRO A 24 11.72 3.64 15.24
C PRO A 24 11.22 3.80 16.68
N ASP A 25 12.03 4.46 17.54
CA ASP A 25 11.76 4.71 18.96
C ASP A 25 11.26 6.13 19.24
N SER A 26 10.83 6.87 18.20
CA SER A 26 10.25 8.19 18.39
C SER A 26 9.02 8.13 19.28
N VAL A 27 8.80 9.17 20.08
CA VAL A 27 7.54 9.36 20.83
C VAL A 27 6.31 9.41 19.91
N PHE A 28 6.51 9.66 18.61
CA PHE A 28 5.45 9.66 17.59
C PHE A 28 5.43 8.39 16.72
N ALA A 29 6.23 7.36 17.04
CA ALA A 29 6.36 6.18 16.19
C ALA A 29 5.03 5.43 16.02
N ASP A 30 4.20 5.34 17.06
CA ASP A 30 2.90 4.66 16.98
C ASP A 30 1.86 5.43 16.17
N ASP A 31 1.88 6.76 16.28
CA ASP A 31 1.06 7.64 15.42
C ASP A 31 1.52 7.53 13.96
N ALA A 32 2.83 7.57 13.72
CA ALA A 32 3.41 7.37 12.40
C ALA A 32 3.05 6.00 11.80
N ARG A 33 3.08 4.91 12.59
CA ARG A 33 2.62 3.57 12.18
C ARG A 33 1.14 3.58 11.80
N THR A 34 0.30 4.31 12.56
CA THR A 34 -1.11 4.47 12.23
C THR A 34 -1.32 5.20 10.91
N HIS A 35 -0.58 6.28 10.67
CA HIS A 35 -0.64 7.03 9.40
C HIS A 35 -0.10 6.22 8.23
N PHE A 36 1.03 5.53 8.42
CA PHE A 36 1.62 4.61 7.45
C PHE A 36 0.62 3.54 7.04
N LYS A 37 0.01 2.84 8.01
CA LYS A 37 -1.01 1.81 7.77
C LYS A 37 -2.17 2.34 6.94
N ARG A 38 -2.70 3.51 7.30
CA ARG A 38 -3.84 4.13 6.60
C ARG A 38 -3.47 4.51 5.17
N ALA A 39 -2.31 5.14 4.98
CA ALA A 39 -1.84 5.56 3.67
C ALA A 39 -1.55 4.35 2.76
N LEU A 40 -0.83 3.35 3.26
CA LEU A 40 -0.49 2.15 2.50
C LEU A 40 -1.74 1.33 2.16
N SER A 41 -2.67 1.16 3.12
CA SER A 41 -3.95 0.52 2.84
C SER A 41 -4.74 1.29 1.77
N GLY A 42 -4.73 2.63 1.84
CA GLY A 42 -5.36 3.49 0.85
C GLY A 42 -4.76 3.32 -0.54
N LEU A 43 -3.43 3.26 -0.65
CA LEU A 43 -2.72 3.05 -1.91
C LEU A 43 -2.98 1.66 -2.52
N LEU A 44 -3.11 0.64 -1.68
CA LEU A 44 -3.28 -0.75 -2.15
C LEU A 44 -4.73 -1.10 -2.51
N LEU A 45 -5.71 -0.55 -1.80
CA LEU A 45 -7.11 -0.99 -1.89
C LEU A 45 -8.08 0.14 -2.29
N GLY A 46 -7.63 1.38 -2.26
CA GLY A 46 -8.50 2.55 -2.28
C GLY A 46 -9.28 2.67 -0.98
N THR A 47 -10.36 3.44 -1.03
CA THR A 47 -11.29 3.61 0.10
C THR A 47 -12.69 3.15 -0.26
N SER A 48 -13.60 3.05 0.71
CA SER A 48 -14.97 2.61 0.47
C SER A 48 -15.73 3.45 -0.55
N ASN A 49 -15.42 4.74 -0.67
CA ASN A 49 -16.04 5.66 -1.63
C ASN A 49 -15.17 5.94 -2.88
N THR A 50 -13.92 5.50 -2.90
CA THR A 50 -13.02 5.55 -4.07
C THR A 50 -12.21 4.25 -4.19
N PRO A 51 -12.85 3.10 -4.46
CA PRO A 51 -12.14 1.83 -4.57
C PRO A 51 -11.21 1.83 -5.79
N HIS A 52 -10.15 1.04 -5.71
CA HIS A 52 -9.22 0.83 -6.83
C HIS A 52 -9.72 -0.12 -7.92
N PHE A 53 -10.98 -0.54 -7.83
CA PHE A 53 -11.59 -1.44 -8.79
C PHE A 53 -13.00 -0.95 -9.16
N ASP A 54 -13.44 -1.35 -10.35
CA ASP A 54 -14.80 -1.14 -10.83
C ASP A 54 -15.80 -2.04 -10.07
N TYR A 55 -16.93 -1.50 -9.59
CA TYR A 55 -17.82 -2.24 -8.70
C TYR A 55 -18.49 -3.44 -9.36
N ASP A 56 -18.80 -3.37 -10.65
CA ASP A 56 -19.54 -4.41 -11.36
C ASP A 56 -18.61 -5.53 -11.80
N THR A 57 -17.46 -5.17 -12.36
CA THR A 57 -16.50 -6.13 -12.93
C THR A 57 -15.44 -6.59 -11.93
N LYS A 58 -15.30 -5.89 -10.79
CA LYS A 58 -14.21 -6.05 -9.82
C LYS A 58 -12.81 -5.86 -10.43
N ARG A 59 -12.72 -5.32 -11.64
CA ARG A 59 -11.46 -5.10 -12.34
C ARG A 59 -10.73 -3.92 -11.72
N VAL A 60 -9.45 -4.11 -11.42
CA VAL A 60 -8.56 -3.04 -10.95
C VAL A 60 -8.41 -2.01 -12.07
N ARG A 61 -8.51 -0.73 -11.74
CA ARG A 61 -8.36 0.34 -12.71
C ARG A 61 -6.91 0.41 -13.22
N ALA A 62 -6.74 0.77 -14.49
CA ALA A 62 -5.41 0.80 -15.12
C ALA A 62 -4.47 1.83 -14.46
N ASP A 63 -5.00 3.02 -14.13
CA ASP A 63 -4.25 4.09 -13.44
C ASP A 63 -3.67 3.63 -12.09
N VAL A 64 -4.37 2.75 -11.38
CA VAL A 64 -3.86 2.15 -10.13
C VAL A 64 -2.71 1.20 -10.42
N VAL A 65 -2.85 0.32 -11.41
CA VAL A 65 -1.79 -0.64 -11.76
C VAL A 65 -0.51 0.09 -12.17
N ASP A 66 -0.65 1.15 -12.96
CA ASP A 66 0.48 1.97 -13.41
C ASP A 66 1.15 2.70 -12.24
N GLU A 67 0.36 3.27 -11.32
CA GLU A 67 0.89 3.88 -10.11
C GLU A 67 1.62 2.88 -9.21
N LEU A 68 1.05 1.69 -8.97
CA LEU A 68 1.70 0.67 -8.14
C LEU A 68 3.04 0.24 -8.75
N LYS A 69 3.13 0.16 -10.08
CA LYS A 69 4.40 -0.10 -10.79
C LYS A 69 5.40 1.05 -10.60
N ALA A 70 4.97 2.29 -10.80
CA ALA A 70 5.81 3.47 -10.59
C ALA A 70 6.35 3.51 -9.15
N TYR A 71 5.50 3.29 -8.16
CA TYR A 71 5.87 3.26 -6.75
C TYR A 71 7.01 2.27 -6.45
N THR A 72 6.95 1.05 -7.02
CA THR A 72 8.02 0.05 -6.81
C THR A 72 9.36 0.44 -7.44
N THR A 73 9.31 1.30 -8.46
CA THR A 73 10.51 1.82 -9.14
C THR A 73 11.08 3.02 -8.40
N ASP A 74 10.22 3.89 -7.87
CA ASP A 74 10.61 5.14 -7.21
C ASP A 74 11.10 4.93 -5.77
N TYR A 75 10.58 3.92 -5.05
CA TYR A 75 10.91 3.66 -3.65
C TYR A 75 11.46 2.23 -3.39
N PRO A 76 12.41 1.74 -4.19
CA PRO A 76 12.85 0.34 -4.13
C PRO A 76 13.47 -0.01 -2.77
N GLY A 77 13.28 -1.25 -2.33
CA GLY A 77 13.87 -1.77 -1.09
C GLY A 77 13.21 -1.29 0.20
N THR A 78 12.14 -0.52 0.12
CA THR A 78 11.35 -0.12 1.31
C THR A 78 10.30 -1.19 1.67
N PRO A 79 9.93 -1.35 2.96
CA PRO A 79 8.84 -2.22 3.37
C PRO A 79 7.53 -1.99 2.60
N SER A 80 7.19 -0.72 2.33
CA SER A 80 6.02 -0.37 1.52
C SER A 80 6.16 -0.80 0.06
N ALA A 81 7.32 -0.64 -0.57
CA ALA A 81 7.52 -1.10 -1.94
C ALA A 81 7.47 -2.63 -2.07
N GLU A 82 7.96 -3.37 -1.07
CA GLU A 82 7.76 -4.83 -1.04
C GLU A 82 6.28 -5.23 -0.95
N ALA A 83 5.51 -4.51 -0.13
CA ALA A 83 4.07 -4.75 -0.01
C ALA A 83 3.34 -4.42 -1.31
N VAL A 84 3.69 -3.30 -1.96
CA VAL A 84 3.15 -2.91 -3.27
C VAL A 84 3.50 -3.93 -4.33
N ALA A 85 4.75 -4.39 -4.41
CA ALA A 85 5.17 -5.42 -5.36
C ALA A 85 4.40 -6.74 -5.14
N SER A 86 4.21 -7.13 -3.88
CA SER A 86 3.45 -8.34 -3.52
C SER A 86 1.98 -8.23 -3.92
N ALA A 87 1.36 -7.07 -3.67
CA ALA A 87 -0.01 -6.78 -4.07
C ALA A 87 -0.17 -6.78 -5.59
N LEU A 88 0.74 -6.11 -6.32
CA LEU A 88 0.74 -6.06 -7.78
C LEU A 88 0.83 -7.47 -8.37
N LYS A 89 1.76 -8.31 -7.88
CA LYS A 89 1.89 -9.71 -8.29
C LYS A 89 0.61 -10.51 -8.06
N ALA A 90 -0.08 -10.29 -6.94
CA ALA A 90 -1.34 -10.96 -6.65
C ALA A 90 -2.46 -10.50 -7.62
N ILE A 91 -2.55 -9.19 -7.87
CA ILE A 91 -3.51 -8.59 -8.81
C ILE A 91 -3.30 -9.15 -10.22
N GLU A 92 -2.06 -9.19 -10.70
CA GLU A 92 -1.71 -9.69 -12.03
C GLU A 92 -2.01 -11.19 -12.16
N LYS A 93 -1.63 -12.00 -11.17
CA LYS A 93 -1.97 -13.43 -11.12
C LYS A 93 -3.49 -13.68 -11.09
N GLY A 94 -4.24 -12.75 -10.53
CA GLY A 94 -5.70 -12.75 -10.49
C GLY A 94 -6.37 -12.19 -11.76
N GLY A 95 -5.63 -11.90 -12.83
CA GLY A 95 -6.20 -11.36 -14.08
C GLY A 95 -6.68 -9.91 -13.96
N ASN A 96 -6.08 -9.14 -13.06
CA ASN A 96 -6.46 -7.77 -12.68
C ASN A 96 -7.89 -7.67 -12.12
N VAL A 97 -8.35 -8.71 -11.41
CA VAL A 97 -9.67 -8.74 -10.75
C VAL A 97 -9.49 -8.96 -9.26
N ILE A 98 -10.15 -8.13 -8.44
CA ILE A 98 -10.13 -8.27 -6.98
C ILE A 98 -11.04 -9.43 -6.56
N THR A 99 -10.46 -10.62 -6.51
CA THR A 99 -11.05 -11.82 -5.89
C THR A 99 -10.73 -11.88 -4.40
N ASP A 100 -11.39 -12.76 -3.66
CA ASP A 100 -11.08 -13.00 -2.24
C ASP A 100 -9.62 -13.44 -2.03
N THR A 101 -9.07 -14.22 -2.96
CA THR A 101 -7.66 -14.63 -2.92
C THR A 101 -6.75 -13.42 -3.08
N VAL A 102 -6.99 -12.57 -4.09
CA VAL A 102 -6.21 -11.35 -4.29
C VAL A 102 -6.30 -10.44 -3.06
N ARG A 103 -7.50 -10.25 -2.51
CA ARG A 103 -7.70 -9.42 -1.32
C ARG A 103 -6.98 -9.96 -0.09
N ARG A 104 -6.95 -11.28 0.11
CA ARG A 104 -6.16 -11.91 1.19
C ARG A 104 -4.66 -11.66 1.01
N GLU A 105 -4.14 -11.79 -0.19
CA GLU A 105 -2.71 -11.53 -0.46
C GLU A 105 -2.35 -10.06 -0.24
N ILE A 106 -3.20 -9.11 -0.66
CA ILE A 106 -2.99 -7.68 -0.39
C ILE A 106 -2.96 -7.41 1.13
N ASN A 107 -3.90 -7.98 1.88
CA ASN A 107 -3.92 -7.83 3.34
C ASN A 107 -2.67 -8.44 4.00
N ARG A 108 -2.20 -9.60 3.53
CA ARG A 108 -0.93 -10.20 4.00
C ARG A 108 0.27 -9.31 3.71
N ALA A 109 0.32 -8.71 2.52
CA ALA A 109 1.37 -7.77 2.15
C ALA A 109 1.38 -6.54 3.07
N LEU A 110 0.20 -5.98 3.34
CA LEU A 110 0.02 -4.88 4.30
C LEU A 110 0.49 -5.27 5.71
N GLU A 111 0.07 -6.44 6.22
CA GLU A 111 0.51 -6.92 7.53
C GLU A 111 2.01 -7.12 7.60
N LYS A 112 2.64 -7.65 6.55
CA LYS A 112 4.10 -7.84 6.50
C LYS A 112 4.82 -6.50 6.62
N ALA A 113 4.42 -5.49 5.85
CA ALA A 113 5.02 -4.15 5.92
C ALA A 113 4.89 -3.51 7.32
N LEU A 114 3.82 -3.83 8.06
CA LEU A 114 3.59 -3.29 9.41
C LEU A 114 4.33 -4.06 10.52
N LYS A 115 4.71 -5.32 10.28
CA LYS A 115 5.36 -6.20 11.28
C LYS A 115 6.89 -6.14 11.24
N ILE A 116 7.50 -5.59 10.18
CA ILE A 116 8.97 -5.55 10.04
C ILE A 116 9.64 -4.72 11.16
N ASP A 117 8.93 -3.81 11.84
CA ASP A 117 9.44 -3.07 13.01
C ASP A 117 9.14 -3.72 14.38
N ALA A 118 8.25 -4.72 14.45
CA ALA A 118 7.83 -5.31 15.73
C ALA A 118 8.78 -6.43 16.23
N GLY A 119 9.90 -6.67 15.53
CA GLY A 119 10.83 -7.77 15.77
C GLY A 119 12.03 -7.46 16.67
N LEU A 120 12.06 -6.30 17.35
CA LEU A 120 13.11 -5.92 18.29
C LEU A 120 12.49 -5.61 19.67
N VAL A 121 12.02 -6.65 20.36
CA VAL A 121 11.89 -6.67 21.83
C VAL A 121 12.32 -8.04 22.34
#